data_AF-J7Q8Q7-F1
#
_entry.id   AF-J7Q8Q7-F1
#
_cell.length_a   1.000
_cell.length_b   1.000
_cell.length_c   1.000
_cell.angle_alpha   90.00
_cell.angle_beta   90.00
_cell.angle_gamma   90.00
#
_symmetry.space_group_name_H-M   'P 1'
#
loop_
_entity.id
_entity.type
_entity.pdbx_description
1 polymer ?
#
loop_
_entity_poly.entity_id
_entity_poly.type
_entity_poly.pdbx_seq_one_letter_code
_entity_poly.pdbx_strand_id
1 'polypeptide(L)' 'MVKSWKTFTARRINHARGGAGSLRAPDYFDRYMRDKDDLGDTVAYIENNPVVAGLAARSEARPWSSAAKR' A
#
# COMPACT_ATOMS: atom_id res chain seq x y z
N MET A 1 -14.65 5.76 -3.53
CA MET A 1 -13.66 6.29 -2.56
C MET A 1 -12.22 6.32 -3.12
N VAL A 2 -11.68 5.19 -3.59
CA VAL A 2 -10.27 5.07 -4.07
C VAL A 2 -9.90 6.09 -5.15
N LYS A 3 -10.76 6.33 -6.15
CA LYS A 3 -10.52 7.31 -7.22
C LYS A 3 -10.26 8.73 -6.68
N SER A 4 -11.01 9.14 -5.66
CA SER A 4 -10.86 10.49 -5.06
C SER A 4 -9.50 10.65 -4.41
N TRP A 5 -9.09 9.69 -3.59
CA TRP A 5 -7.76 9.67 -2.97
C TRP A 5 -6.63 9.65 -4.02
N LYS A 6 -6.71 8.74 -5.01
CA LYS A 6 -5.71 8.65 -6.07
C LYS A 6 -5.55 9.99 -6.81
N THR A 7 -6.66 10.63 -7.17
CA THR A 7 -6.66 11.92 -7.87
C THR A 7 -6.08 13.03 -7.02
N PHE A 8 -6.56 13.15 -5.78
CA PHE A 8 -6.12 14.20 -4.87
C PHE A 8 -4.62 14.12 -4.57
N THR A 9 -4.11 12.92 -4.24
CA THR A 9 -2.68 12.75 -3.95
C THR A 9 -1.81 12.88 -5.19
N ALA A 10 -2.25 12.38 -6.35
CA ALA A 10 -1.49 12.56 -7.59
C ALA A 10 -1.29 14.04 -7.94
N ARG A 11 -2.33 14.87 -7.80
CA ARG A 11 -2.23 16.33 -8.01
C ARG A 11 -1.25 16.99 -7.05
N ARG A 12 -1.34 16.66 -5.75
CA ARG A 12 -0.43 17.19 -4.71
C ARG A 12 1.03 16.83 -4.97
N ILE A 13 1.30 15.57 -5.34
CA ILE A 13 2.66 15.09 -5.62
C ILE A 13 3.20 15.73 -6.90
N ASN A 14 2.40 15.80 -7.96
CA ASN A 14 2.78 16.45 -9.22
C ASN A 14 3.13 17.92 -9.01
N HIS A 15 2.30 18.65 -8.27
CA HIS A 15 2.58 20.03 -7.89
C HIS A 15 3.90 20.16 -7.11
N ALA A 16 4.12 19.31 -6.09
CA ALA A 16 5.35 19.32 -5.30
C ALA A 16 6.60 18.97 -6.12
N ARG A 17 6.46 18.20 -7.20
CA ARG A 17 7.55 17.81 -8.11
C ARG A 17 7.73 18.78 -9.28
N GLY A 18 6.92 19.84 -9.39
CA GLY A 18 6.94 20.79 -10.50
C GLY A 18 6.51 20.19 -11.84
N GLY A 19 5.75 19.10 -11.83
CA GLY A 19 5.41 18.34 -13.03
C GLY A 19 3.91 18.07 -13.19
N ALA A 20 3.56 17.41 -14.28
CA ALA A 20 2.23 16.89 -14.58
C ALA A 20 2.34 15.47 -15.17
N GLY A 21 1.27 14.70 -15.12
CA GLY A 21 1.21 13.37 -15.71
C GLY A 21 0.59 12.31 -14.81
N SER A 22 0.56 11.08 -15.31
CA SER A 22 0.04 9.92 -14.58
C SER A 22 1.05 9.43 -13.54
N LEU A 23 0.57 9.25 -12.31
CA LEU A 23 1.40 8.86 -11.16
C LEU A 23 0.94 7.55 -10.50
N ARG A 24 -0.27 7.11 -10.83
CA ARG A 24 -0.93 5.96 -10.21
C ARG A 24 -1.32 4.98 -11.31
N ALA A 25 -1.32 3.68 -10.98
CA ALA A 25 -1.97 2.69 -11.84
C ALA A 25 -3.45 3.04 -12.04
N PRO A 26 -4.01 2.86 -13.26
CA PRO A 26 -5.39 3.22 -13.59
C PRO A 26 -6.40 2.59 -12.63
N ASP A 27 -6.22 1.30 -12.34
CA ASP A 27 -7.12 0.54 -11.47
C ASP A 27 -6.47 0.15 -10.13
N TYR A 28 -7.26 -0.42 -9.24
CA TYR A 28 -6.84 -0.96 -7.97
C TYR A 28 -7.33 -2.39 -7.82
N PHE A 29 -6.61 -3.16 -7.01
CA PHE A 29 -7.07 -4.48 -6.63
C PHE A 29 -7.94 -4.38 -5.38
N ASP A 30 -9.09 -5.04 -5.41
CA ASP A 30 -10.01 -5.17 -4.28
C ASP A 30 -10.32 -6.64 -4.05
N ARG A 31 -10.29 -7.05 -2.78
CA ARG A 31 -10.68 -8.39 -2.36
C ARG A 31 -11.54 -8.27 -1.12
N TYR A 32 -12.72 -8.87 -1.17
CA TYR A 32 -13.60 -8.97 -0.02
C TYR A 32 -13.05 -10.00 0.98
N MET A 33 -12.98 -9.61 2.26
CA MET A 33 -12.57 -10.49 3.37
C MET A 33 -13.78 -11.25 3.88
N ARG A 34 -13.72 -12.58 3.85
CA ARG A 34 -14.87 -13.45 4.16
C ARG A 34 -15.08 -13.65 5.65
N ASP A 35 -14.00 -13.72 6.39
CA ASP A 35 -13.98 -13.96 7.83
C ASP A 35 -12.70 -13.36 8.46
N LYS A 36 -12.50 -13.63 9.75
CA LYS A 36 -11.36 -13.12 10.51
C LYS A 36 -10.04 -13.80 10.12
N ASP A 37 -10.10 -15.05 9.68
CA ASP A 37 -8.91 -15.81 9.31
C ASP A 37 -8.39 -15.29 7.96
N ASP A 38 -9.28 -15.08 6.97
CA ASP A 38 -8.97 -14.46 5.68
C ASP A 38 -8.38 -13.03 5.85
N LEU A 39 -8.89 -12.28 6.83
CA LEU A 39 -8.32 -10.99 7.20
C LEU A 39 -6.92 -11.14 7.80
N GLY A 40 -6.72 -12.08 8.74
CA GLY A 40 -5.44 -12.36 9.38
C GLY A 40 -4.36 -12.74 8.37
N ASP A 41 -4.70 -13.67 7.46
CA ASP A 41 -3.83 -14.13 6.38
C ASP A 41 -3.47 -12.99 5.41
N THR A 42 -4.46 -12.17 5.04
CA THR A 42 -4.22 -11.02 4.16
C THR A 42 -3.30 -9.99 4.82
N VAL A 43 -3.47 -9.72 6.12
CA VAL A 43 -2.58 -8.81 6.85
C VAL A 43 -1.16 -9.38 6.89
N ALA A 44 -0.98 -10.66 7.24
CA ALA A 44 0.33 -11.30 7.27
C ALA A 44 1.01 -11.27 5.89
N TYR A 45 0.25 -11.51 4.82
CA TYR A 45 0.72 -11.39 3.44
C TYR A 45 1.22 -9.96 3.14
N ILE A 46 0.41 -8.93 3.43
CA ILE A 46 0.77 -7.53 3.17
C ILE A 46 2.00 -7.11 3.97
N GLU A 47 2.08 -7.51 5.25
CA GLU A 47 3.21 -7.23 6.13
C GLU A 47 4.51 -7.87 5.62
N ASN A 48 4.42 -9.04 4.98
CA ASN A 48 5.57 -9.77 4.46
C ASN A 48 6.00 -9.35 3.03
N ASN A 49 5.16 -8.63 2.29
CA ASN A 49 5.47 -8.19 0.92
C ASN A 49 6.84 -7.49 0.76
N PRO A 50 7.30 -6.62 1.67
CA PRO A 50 8.63 -6.02 1.57
C PRO A 50 9.77 -7.05 1.62
N VAL A 51 9.60 -8.14 2.38
CA VAL A 51 10.60 -9.21 2.48
C VAL A 51 10.62 -10.03 1.20
N VAL A 52 9.44 -10.44 0.71
CA VAL A 52 9.29 -11.16 -0.56
C VAL A 52 9.84 -10.35 -1.75
N ALA A 53 9.67 -9.03 -1.72
CA ALA A 53 10.21 -8.12 -2.72
C ALA A 53 11.71 -7.81 -2.58
N GLY A 54 12.40 -8.36 -1.56
CA GLY A 54 13.82 -8.08 -1.29
C GLY A 54 14.12 -6.66 -0.80
N LEU A 55 13.10 -5.91 -0.37
CA LEU A 55 13.21 -4.53 0.09
C LEU A 55 13.53 -4.42 1.59
N ALA A 56 13.34 -5.51 2.35
CA ALA A 56 13.62 -5.56 3.78
C ALA A 56 14.04 -6.98 4.19
N ALA A 57 14.91 -7.08 5.21
CA ALA A 57 15.31 -8.37 5.77
C ALA A 57 14.22 -9.01 6.66
N ARG A 58 13.32 -8.19 7.21
CA ARG A 58 12.23 -8.59 8.11
C ARG A 58 11.03 -7.67 7.94
N SER A 59 9.82 -8.17 8.23
CA SER A 59 8.57 -7.44 8.00
C SER A 59 8.44 -6.17 8.87
N GLU A 60 9.04 -6.18 10.05
CA GLU A 60 8.98 -5.11 11.05
C GLU A 60 9.96 -3.97 10.76
N ALA A 61 10.91 -4.16 9.83
CA ALA A 61 11.88 -3.13 9.47
C ALA A 61 11.25 -1.91 8.78
N ARG A 62 9.97 -1.99 8.39
CA ARG A 62 9.25 -0.91 7.71
C ARG A 62 8.43 -0.09 8.72
N PRO A 63 8.88 1.12 9.11
CA PRO A 63 8.27 1.90 10.21
C PRO A 63 6.83 2.37 9.91
N TRP A 64 6.47 2.45 8.63
CA TRP A 64 5.11 2.80 8.18
C TRP A 64 4.20 1.58 7.98
N SER A 65 4.61 0.40 8.47
CA SER A 65 3.82 -0.83 8.45
C SER A 65 3.24 -1.13 9.84
N SER A 66 2.11 -1.84 9.89
CA SER A 66 1.57 -2.38 11.15
C SER A 66 2.52 -3.38 11.81
N ALA A 67 3.31 -4.11 11.01
CA ALA A 67 4.32 -5.04 11.51
C ALA A 67 5.34 -4.38 12.45
N ALA A 68 5.67 -3.11 12.24
CA ALA A 68 6.61 -2.38 13.10
C ALA A 68 6.05 -2.04 14.49
N LYS A 69 4.74 -2.23 14.71
CA LYS A 69 4.02 -1.92 15.95
C LYS A 69 3.52 -3.18 16.67
N ARG A 70 3.87 -4.36 16.17
CA ARG A 70 3.51 -5.64 16.78
C ARG A 70 4.47 -6.01 17.90
#